data_AF-A0A0F5IZV6-F1
#
_entry.id   AF-A0A0F5IZV6-F1
#
_cell.length_a   1.000
_cell.length_b   1.000
_cell.length_c   1.000
_cell.angle_alpha   90.00
_cell.angle_beta   90.00
_cell.angle_gamma   90.00
#
_symmetry.space_group_name_H-M   'P 1'
#
loop_
_entity.id
_entity.type
_entity.pdbx_description
1 polymer ?
#
loop_
_entity_poly.entity_id
_entity_poly.type
_entity_poly.pdbx_seq_one_letter_code
_entity_poly.pdbx_strand_id
1 'polypeptide(L)'
;MKSVHDLVKGARKVQQTILLVGDISDIYVTNFNTMMGDPNFTVEELSAIAFGYNRLLEESSNLLLDLKEVTTATGLSMTDKERLDIINRIYGEVLEYKNLTWYYTRKNIGISYLRSKKKGDSRRVLALYGTHEQRYW
;
A
#
# COMPACT_ATOMS: atom_id res chain seq x y z
N MET A 1 4.87 -20.69 -29.22
CA MET A 1 5.30 -20.77 -27.81
C MET A 1 5.37 -19.42 -27.10
N LYS A 2 5.76 -18.30 -27.75
CA LYS A 2 5.82 -16.97 -27.10
C LYS A 2 4.46 -16.45 -26.58
N SER A 3 3.39 -16.57 -27.37
CA SER A 3 2.06 -16.07 -26.98
C SER A 3 1.50 -16.70 -25.70
N VAL A 4 1.62 -18.03 -25.55
CA VAL A 4 1.16 -18.75 -24.34
C VAL A 4 1.95 -18.32 -23.11
N HIS A 5 3.27 -18.16 -23.24
CA HIS A 5 4.12 -17.67 -22.15
C HIS A 5 3.74 -16.25 -21.71
N ASP A 6 3.44 -15.38 -22.67
CA ASP A 6 3.08 -13.98 -22.44
C ASP A 6 1.72 -13.84 -21.76
N LEU A 7 0.73 -14.66 -22.15
CA LEU A 7 -0.57 -14.75 -21.47
C LEU A 7 -0.44 -15.16 -19.99
N VAL A 8 0.35 -16.20 -19.71
CA VAL A 8 0.58 -16.69 -18.34
C VAL A 8 1.28 -15.63 -17.48
N LYS A 9 2.28 -14.94 -18.04
CA LYS A 9 3.01 -13.86 -17.37
C LYS A 9 2.08 -12.69 -17.03
N GLY A 10 1.21 -12.29 -17.97
CA GLY A 10 0.21 -11.25 -17.76
C GLY A 10 -0.75 -11.61 -16.63
N ALA A 11 -1.34 -12.81 -16.66
CA ALA A 11 -2.27 -13.28 -15.64
C ALA A 11 -1.65 -13.28 -14.23
N ARG A 12 -0.40 -13.74 -14.10
CA ARG A 12 0.31 -13.72 -12.82
C ARG A 12 0.52 -12.30 -12.29
N LYS A 13 0.92 -11.37 -13.16
CA LYS A 13 1.11 -9.97 -12.75
C LYS A 13 -0.20 -9.30 -12.33
N VAL A 14 -1.30 -9.57 -13.05
CA VAL A 14 -2.64 -9.09 -12.66
C VAL A 14 -2.99 -9.54 -11.25
N GLN A 15 -2.81 -10.83 -10.94
CA GLN A 15 -3.03 -11.37 -9.59
C GLN A 15 -2.16 -10.66 -8.55
N GLN A 16 -0.86 -10.48 -8.84
CA GLN A 16 0.05 -9.81 -7.92
C GLN A 16 -0.34 -8.34 -7.67
N THR A 17 -0.79 -7.62 -8.69
CA THR A 17 -1.27 -6.24 -8.53
C THR A 17 -2.47 -6.18 -7.60
N ILE A 18 -3.42 -7.11 -7.71
CA ILE A 18 -4.59 -7.18 -6.83
C ILE A 18 -4.15 -7.45 -5.38
N LEU A 19 -3.21 -8.39 -5.18
CA LEU A 19 -2.68 -8.68 -3.85
C LEU A 19 -1.97 -7.47 -3.21
N LEU A 20 -1.25 -6.66 -4.00
CA LEU A 20 -0.60 -5.45 -3.50
C LEU A 20 -1.60 -4.41 -2.98
N VAL A 21 -2.78 -4.28 -3.60
CA VAL A 21 -3.84 -3.40 -3.06
C VAL A 21 -4.43 -3.97 -1.77
N GLY A 22 -4.55 -5.30 -1.68
CA GLY A 22 -4.87 -5.97 -0.42
C GLY A 22 -3.86 -5.63 0.69
N ASP A 23 -2.56 -5.73 0.40
CA ASP A 23 -1.49 -5.37 1.34
C ASP A 23 -1.60 -3.90 1.78
N ILE A 24 -1.92 -2.97 0.88
CA ILE A 24 -2.14 -1.54 1.22
C ILE A 24 -3.28 -1.41 2.23
N SER A 25 -4.39 -2.11 2.00
CA SER A 25 -5.54 -2.12 2.91
C SER A 25 -5.17 -2.68 4.28
N ASP A 26 -4.43 -3.80 4.32
CA ASP A 26 -3.99 -4.44 5.56
C ASP A 26 -3.05 -3.54 6.37
N ILE A 27 -2.10 -2.87 5.69
CA ILE A 27 -1.20 -1.90 6.33
C ILE A 27 -2.02 -0.76 6.94
N TYR A 28 -2.97 -0.20 6.20
CA TYR A 28 -3.83 0.86 6.68
C TYR A 28 -4.62 0.42 7.92
N VAL A 29 -5.49 -0.58 7.78
CA VAL A 29 -6.42 -0.97 8.84
C VAL A 29 -5.68 -1.37 10.12
N THR A 30 -4.63 -2.18 9.98
CA THR A 30 -3.86 -2.67 11.14
C THR A 30 -3.16 -1.53 11.88
N ASN A 31 -2.47 -0.65 11.15
CA ASN A 31 -1.68 0.40 11.79
C ASN A 31 -2.55 1.56 12.28
N PHE A 32 -3.61 1.91 11.56
CA PHE A 32 -4.53 2.95 12.02
C PHE A 32 -5.28 2.51 13.28
N ASN A 33 -5.74 1.26 13.36
CA ASN A 33 -6.33 0.71 14.57
C ASN A 33 -5.36 0.78 15.77
N THR A 34 -4.07 0.52 15.54
CA THR A 34 -3.05 0.66 16.57
C THR A 34 -2.85 2.13 16.99
N MET A 35 -2.81 3.05 16.02
CA MET A 35 -2.66 4.50 16.27
C MET A 35 -3.84 5.09 17.05
N MET A 36 -5.06 4.60 16.86
CA MET A 36 -6.22 5.04 17.66
C MET A 36 -6.07 4.75 19.16
N GLY A 37 -5.30 3.72 19.54
CA GLY A 37 -4.98 3.40 20.93
C GLY A 37 -3.73 4.11 21.48
N ASP A 38 -3.04 4.88 20.64
CA ASP A 38 -1.79 5.55 20.99
C ASP A 38 -2.05 6.96 21.54
N PRO A 39 -1.76 7.21 22.83
CA PRO A 39 -2.03 8.50 23.47
C PRO A 39 -1.09 9.62 23.00
N ASN A 40 -0.20 9.36 22.03
CA ASN A 40 0.67 10.37 21.43
C ASN A 40 0.06 11.05 20.21
N PHE A 41 -1.14 10.66 19.77
CA PHE A 41 -1.89 11.35 18.71
C PHE A 41 -3.12 12.08 19.24
N THR A 42 -3.41 13.25 18.67
CA THR A 42 -4.70 13.92 18.88
C THR A 42 -5.76 13.38 17.92
N VAL A 43 -7.03 13.71 18.16
CA VAL A 43 -8.14 13.33 17.28
C VAL A 43 -7.97 13.93 15.88
N GLU A 44 -7.48 15.17 15.81
CA GLU A 44 -7.22 15.88 14.56
C GLU A 44 -6.08 15.22 13.78
N GLU A 45 -5.01 14.80 14.46
CA GLU A 45 -3.91 14.06 13.84
C GLU A 45 -4.36 12.70 13.32
N LEU A 46 -5.17 11.96 14.09
CA LEU A 46 -5.76 10.69 13.64
C LEU A 46 -6.65 10.90 12.40
N SER A 47 -7.42 11.98 12.37
CA SER A 47 -8.26 12.32 11.21
C SER A 47 -7.40 12.61 9.97
N ALA A 48 -6.31 13.36 10.12
CA ALA A 48 -5.36 13.63 9.05
C ALA A 48 -4.62 12.36 8.58
N ILE A 49 -4.29 11.47 9.50
CA ILE A 49 -3.66 10.17 9.19
C ILE A 49 -4.61 9.27 8.40
N ALA A 50 -5.87 9.16 8.83
CA ALA A 50 -6.91 8.40 8.12
C ALA A 50 -7.11 8.95 6.71
N PHE A 51 -7.15 10.28 6.56
CA PHE A 51 -7.23 10.92 5.24
C PHE A 51 -6.05 10.55 4.34
N GLY A 52 -4.82 10.57 4.87
CA GLY A 52 -3.62 10.16 4.12
C GLY A 52 -3.67 8.71 3.64
N TYR A 53 -4.09 7.78 4.51
CA TYR A 53 -4.29 6.38 4.12
C TYR A 53 -5.40 6.21 3.08
N ASN A 54 -6.54 6.89 3.24
CA ASN A 54 -7.65 6.83 2.30
C ASN A 54 -7.19 7.26 0.89
N ARG A 55 -6.38 8.32 0.78
CA ARG A 55 -5.81 8.75 -0.51
C ARG A 55 -4.93 7.68 -1.13
N LEU A 56 -4.02 7.08 -0.37
CA LEU A 56 -3.14 6.02 -0.89
C LEU A 56 -3.93 4.78 -1.36
N LEU A 57 -4.97 4.40 -0.62
CA LEU A 57 -5.85 3.29 -1.00
C LEU A 57 -6.72 3.63 -2.22
N GLU A 58 -7.25 4.85 -2.30
CA GLU A 58 -8.06 5.33 -3.43
C GLU A 58 -7.25 5.31 -4.72
N GLU A 59 -6.08 5.93 -4.74
CA GLU A 59 -5.23 6.01 -5.94
C GLU A 59 -4.76 4.62 -6.40
N SER A 60 -4.38 3.74 -5.46
CA SER A 60 -4.00 2.36 -5.81
C SER A 60 -5.18 1.52 -6.29
N SER A 61 -6.40 1.78 -5.80
CA SER A 61 -7.61 1.10 -6.26
C SER A 61 -8.06 1.57 -7.63
N ASN A 62 -7.89 2.85 -7.97
CA ASN A 62 -8.18 3.39 -9.30
C ASN A 62 -7.34 2.68 -10.37
N LEU A 63 -6.08 2.36 -10.08
CA LEU A 63 -5.22 1.57 -10.96
C LEU A 63 -5.72 0.14 -11.22
N LEU A 64 -6.54 -0.44 -10.33
CA LEU A 64 -7.20 -1.72 -10.59
C LEU A 64 -8.35 -1.59 -11.60
N LEU A 65 -8.98 -0.42 -11.71
CA LEU A 65 -9.96 -0.15 -12.76
C LEU A 65 -9.28 -0.13 -14.12
N ASP A 66 -8.14 0.57 -14.23
CA ASP A 66 -7.30 0.58 -15.44
C ASP A 66 -6.84 -0.85 -15.80
N LEU A 67 -6.45 -1.65 -14.80
CA LEU A 67 -6.06 -3.04 -14.98
C LEU A 67 -7.19 -3.89 -15.54
N LYS A 68 -8.42 -3.66 -15.07
CA LYS A 68 -9.62 -4.34 -15.55
C LYS A 68 -9.89 -3.98 -17.01
N GLU A 69 -9.80 -2.71 -17.38
CA GLU A 69 -9.99 -2.29 -18.77
C GLU A 69 -9.01 -3.00 -19.72
N VAL A 70 -7.73 -2.99 -19.37
CA VAL A 70 -6.64 -3.59 -20.17
C VAL A 70 -6.78 -5.10 -20.31
N THR A 71 -7.25 -5.79 -19.27
CA THR A 71 -7.46 -7.24 -19.29
C THR A 71 -8.69 -7.67 -20.10
N THR A 72 -9.63 -6.76 -20.34
CA THR A 72 -10.83 -7.00 -21.16
C THR A 72 -10.70 -6.55 -22.61
N ALA A 73 -9.63 -5.82 -22.95
CA ALA A 73 -9.39 -5.30 -24.31
C ALA A 73 -9.12 -6.41 -25.34
N THR A 74 -9.83 -6.36 -26.47
CA THR A 74 -9.67 -7.32 -27.58
C THR A 74 -8.42 -7.02 -28.43
N GLY A 75 -7.95 -8.02 -29.19
CA GLY A 75 -6.76 -7.89 -30.05
C GLY A 75 -6.88 -6.86 -31.19
N LEU A 76 -8.09 -6.41 -31.51
CA LEU A 76 -8.32 -5.33 -32.49
C LEU A 76 -8.03 -3.94 -31.90
N SER A 77 -8.11 -3.80 -30.57
CA SER A 77 -7.90 -2.54 -29.86
C SER A 77 -6.48 -2.41 -29.28
N MET A 78 -5.78 -3.53 -29.10
CA MET A 78 -4.51 -3.57 -28.40
C MET A 78 -3.72 -4.84 -28.75
N THR A 79 -2.43 -4.71 -29.05
CA THR A 79 -1.54 -5.86 -29.24
C THR A 79 -1.19 -6.51 -27.90
N ASP A 80 -0.80 -7.79 -27.92
CA ASP A 80 -0.37 -8.51 -26.71
C ASP A 80 0.83 -7.83 -26.01
N LYS A 81 1.72 -7.21 -26.79
CA LYS A 81 2.87 -6.45 -26.27
C LYS A 81 2.41 -5.20 -25.52
N GLU A 82 1.58 -4.38 -26.14
CA GLU A 82 1.03 -3.17 -25.51
C GLU A 82 0.26 -3.51 -24.23
N ARG A 83 -0.54 -4.58 -24.27
CA ARG A 83 -1.26 -5.08 -23.10
C ARG A 83 -0.31 -5.43 -21.96
N LEU A 84 0.74 -6.19 -22.24
CA LEU A 84 1.73 -6.56 -21.23
C LEU A 84 2.50 -5.34 -20.69
N ASP A 85 2.85 -4.39 -21.55
CA ASP A 85 3.57 -3.17 -21.13
C ASP A 85 2.71 -2.33 -20.18
N ILE A 86 1.41 -2.21 -20.45
CA ILE A 86 0.47 -1.52 -19.54
C ILE A 86 0.31 -2.29 -18.22
N ILE A 87 0.12 -3.62 -18.25
CA ILE A 87 0.05 -4.44 -17.03
C ILE A 87 1.32 -4.28 -16.18
N ASN A 88 2.49 -4.25 -16.83
CA ASN A 88 3.78 -4.05 -16.14
C ASN A 88 3.87 -2.69 -15.46
N ARG A 89 3.41 -1.63 -16.14
CA ARG A 89 3.38 -0.26 -15.61
C ARG A 89 2.46 -0.18 -14.38
N ILE A 90 1.21 -0.64 -14.52
CA ILE A 90 0.23 -0.63 -13.43
C ILE A 90 0.76 -1.40 -12.21
N TYR A 91 1.35 -2.58 -12.41
CA TYR A 91 1.99 -3.34 -11.33
C TYR A 91 3.06 -2.50 -10.60
N GLY A 92 3.91 -1.79 -11.34
CA GLY A 92 4.96 -0.94 -10.77
C GLY A 92 4.41 0.20 -9.93
N GLU A 93 3.37 0.88 -10.42
CA GLU A 93 2.72 2.00 -9.73
C GLU A 93 2.02 1.54 -8.44
N VAL A 94 1.30 0.42 -8.46
CA VAL A 94 0.66 -0.13 -7.24
C VAL A 94 1.72 -0.57 -6.23
N LEU A 95 2.85 -1.15 -6.67
CA LEU A 95 3.96 -1.47 -5.79
C LEU A 95 4.56 -0.22 -5.13
N GLU A 96 4.66 0.88 -5.87
CA GLU A 96 5.09 2.17 -5.32
C GLU A 96 4.10 2.70 -4.26
N TYR A 97 2.79 2.65 -4.52
CA TYR A 97 1.78 3.01 -3.51
C TYR A 97 1.87 2.15 -2.24
N LYS A 98 2.14 0.85 -2.37
CA LYS A 98 2.38 -0.04 -1.23
C LYS A 98 3.60 0.38 -0.42
N ASN A 99 4.67 0.79 -1.09
CA ASN A 99 5.87 1.27 -0.41
C ASN A 99 5.65 2.65 0.25
N LEU A 100 4.92 3.55 -0.41
CA LEU A 100 4.53 4.85 0.14
C LEU A 100 3.64 4.70 1.37
N THR A 101 2.70 3.75 1.35
CA THR A 101 1.85 3.44 2.50
C THR A 101 2.70 3.02 3.70
N TRP A 102 3.64 2.10 3.50
CA TRP A 102 4.58 1.72 4.53
C TRP A 102 5.46 2.87 5.03
N TYR A 103 5.97 3.72 4.14
CA TYR A 103 6.76 4.89 4.51
C TYR A 103 5.95 5.87 5.36
N TYR A 104 4.72 6.14 4.94
CA TYR A 104 3.77 6.99 5.65
C TYR A 104 3.48 6.46 7.06
N THR A 105 3.20 5.15 7.17
CA THR A 105 3.03 4.46 8.45
C THR A 105 4.23 4.64 9.37
N ARG A 106 5.45 4.34 8.89
CA ARG A 106 6.67 4.45 9.70
C ARG A 106 6.92 5.87 10.17
N LYS A 107 6.67 6.86 9.31
CA LYS A 107 6.81 8.28 9.67
C LYS A 107 5.89 8.68 10.82
N ASN A 108 4.63 8.26 10.79
CA ASN A 108 3.68 8.51 11.88
C ASN A 108 4.09 7.82 13.19
N ILE A 109 4.50 6.54 13.12
CA ILE A 109 5.02 5.81 14.29
C ILE A 109 6.25 6.52 14.87
N GLY A 110 7.17 7.00 14.02
CA GLY A 110 8.35 7.76 14.42
C GLY A 110 8.00 9.03 15.22
N ILE A 111 6.93 9.75 14.84
CA ILE A 111 6.44 10.91 15.60
C ILE A 111 5.99 10.51 17.00
N SER A 112 5.19 9.43 17.12
CA SER A 112 4.78 8.90 18.42
C SER A 112 5.97 8.47 19.27
N TYR A 113 6.95 7.78 18.68
CA TYR A 113 8.18 7.38 19.36
C TYR A 113 8.97 8.59 19.90
N LEU A 114 9.15 9.64 19.09
CA LEU A 114 9.84 10.86 19.55
C LEU A 114 9.09 11.56 20.70
N ARG A 115 7.75 11.57 20.65
CA ARG A 115 6.91 12.15 21.72
C ARG A 115 6.98 11.33 23.01
N SER A 116 6.88 10.02 22.92
CA SER A 116 7.00 9.12 24.07
C SER A 116 8.40 9.16 24.70
N LYS A 117 9.46 9.28 23.89
CA LYS A 117 10.84 9.46 24.38
C LYS A 117 10.98 10.72 25.24
N LYS A 118 10.35 11.83 24.83
CA LYS A 118 10.32 13.07 25.64
C LYS A 118 9.57 12.91 26.97
N LYS A 119 8.58 12.02 27.03
CA LYS A 119 7.80 11.69 28.25
C LYS A 119 8.47 10.60 29.11
N GLY A 120 9.56 9.98 28.65
CA GLY A 120 10.19 8.84 29.33
C GLY A 120 9.44 7.51 29.17
N ASP A 121 8.48 7.41 28.24
CA ASP A 121 7.60 6.25 28.05
C ASP A 121 7.80 5.55 26.68
N SER A 122 9.04 5.54 26.17
CA SER A 122 9.34 4.93 24.87
C SER A 122 9.05 3.43 24.82
N ARG A 123 9.11 2.74 25.97
CA ARG A 123 8.80 1.29 26.08
C ARG A 123 7.35 0.97 25.69
N ARG A 124 6.40 1.86 25.99
CA ARG A 124 5.00 1.66 25.63
C ARG A 124 4.78 1.71 24.13
N VAL A 125 5.40 2.66 23.44
CA VAL A 125 5.33 2.75 21.96
C VAL A 125 5.99 1.53 21.32
N LEU A 126 7.12 1.07 21.85
CA LEU A 126 7.75 -0.17 21.39
C LEU A 126 6.88 -1.40 21.65
N ALA A 127 6.10 -1.45 22.72
CA ALA A 127 5.16 -2.55 22.96
C ALA A 127 3.95 -2.50 22.01
N LEU A 128 3.46 -1.29 21.69
CA LEU A 128 2.33 -1.09 20.78
C LEU A 128 2.67 -1.46 19.33
N TYR A 129 3.87 -1.13 18.85
CA TYR A 129 4.26 -1.33 17.45
C TYR A 129 5.33 -2.43 17.22
N GLY A 130 5.93 -2.99 18.27
CA GLY A 130 7.20 -3.73 18.18
C GLY A 130 7.15 -5.21 17.79
N THR A 131 6.05 -5.70 17.25
CA THR A 131 5.90 -7.11 16.79
C THR A 131 6.06 -7.29 15.30
N HIS A 132 6.08 -6.23 14.49
CA HIS A 132 6.37 -6.30 13.06
C HIS A 132 7.81 -5.84 12.80
N GLU A 133 8.39 -6.31 11.69
CA GLU A 133 9.78 -6.14 11.20
C GLU A 133 10.27 -4.67 11.02
N GLN A 134 9.72 -3.73 11.78
CA GLN A 134 9.76 -2.30 11.57
C GLN A 134 10.64 -1.54 12.55
N ARG A 135 11.59 -2.17 13.24
CA ARG A 135 12.55 -1.46 14.13
C ARG A 135 13.55 -0.54 13.40
N TYR A 136 13.31 -0.27 12.11
CA TYR A 136 14.02 0.72 11.30
C TYR A 136 13.04 1.83 10.90
N TRP A 137 12.73 2.70 11.86
CA TRP A 137 12.11 4.02 11.63
C TRP A 137 13.11 5.11 12.02
#